data_AF-A0A8J4TNK1-F1
#
_entry.id   AF-A0A8J4TNK1-F1
#
_cell.length_a   1.000
_cell.length_b   1.000
_cell.length_c   1.000
_cell.angle_alpha   90.00
_cell.angle_beta   90.00
_cell.angle_gamma   90.00
#
_symmetry.space_group_name_H-M   'P 1'
#
loop_
_entity.id
_entity.type
_entity.pdbx_description
1 polymer ?
#
loop_
_entity_poly.entity_id
_entity_poly.type
_entity_poly.pdbx_seq_one_letter_code
_entity_poly.pdbx_strand_id
1 'polypeptide(L)'
;MDAEKDERRGLKRKISMTGCDVCEAEEAKYRCPSCQKCSCSLPCVKQHKLQSGCSGVRDRTAFIAVSRFSDLDLLSDYRFLEETGRIADGPNRDTLLHTPSHHTNSAKLLLRNARAANVTLKLLPKSFSRRRKNTSFYSKT
;
A
#
# COMPACT_ATOMS: atom_id res chain seq x y z
N MET A 1 -11.16 -56.14 -29.41
CA MET A 1 -12.06 -55.40 -28.50
C MET A 1 -11.28 -55.09 -27.25
N ASP A 2 -10.33 -54.15 -27.26
CA ASP A 2 -9.62 -53.76 -26.04
C ASP A 2 -9.13 -52.31 -26.11
N ALA A 3 -9.78 -51.50 -25.27
CA ALA A 3 -9.31 -50.34 -24.51
C ALA A 3 -8.21 -49.43 -25.11
N GLU A 4 -8.63 -48.27 -25.62
CA GLU A 4 -7.87 -47.03 -25.50
C GLU A 4 -8.55 -46.14 -24.44
N LYS A 5 -7.93 -46.07 -23.25
CA LYS A 5 -8.23 -45.07 -22.22
C LYS A 5 -7.55 -43.76 -22.64
N ASP A 6 -8.30 -42.88 -23.29
CA ASP A 6 -7.87 -41.50 -23.48
C ASP A 6 -7.96 -40.74 -22.15
N GLU A 7 -6.79 -40.49 -21.56
CA GLU A 7 -6.61 -39.65 -20.38
C GLU A 7 -7.13 -38.24 -20.67
N ARG A 8 -8.31 -37.90 -20.13
CA ARG A 8 -8.81 -36.52 -20.11
C ARG A 8 -7.89 -35.66 -19.24
N ARG A 9 -6.80 -35.16 -19.84
CA ARG A 9 -5.93 -34.14 -19.27
C ARG A 9 -6.80 -32.97 -18.83
N GLY A 10 -6.88 -32.76 -17.52
CA GLY A 10 -7.71 -31.73 -16.91
C GLY A 10 -7.41 -30.37 -17.52
N LEU A 11 -8.36 -29.84 -18.29
CA LEU A 11 -8.36 -28.42 -18.64
C LEU A 11 -8.43 -27.66 -17.32
N LYS A 12 -7.30 -27.09 -16.89
CA LYS A 12 -7.26 -26.08 -15.83
C LYS A 12 -8.15 -24.94 -16.31
N ARG A 13 -9.44 -24.99 -15.96
CA ARG A 13 -10.36 -23.89 -16.22
C ARG A 13 -9.79 -22.70 -15.46
N LYS A 14 -9.20 -21.74 -16.20
CA LYS A 14 -8.97 -20.40 -15.68
C LYS A 14 -10.29 -19.97 -15.08
N ILE A 15 -10.29 -19.43 -13.87
CA ILE A 15 -11.48 -18.85 -13.24
C ILE A 15 -12.09 -17.92 -14.29
N SER A 16 -13.15 -18.38 -14.95
CA SER A 16 -13.83 -17.62 -16.01
C SER A 16 -14.55 -16.52 -15.27
N MET A 17 -13.90 -15.37 -15.17
CA MET A 17 -14.53 -14.18 -14.64
C MET A 17 -15.71 -13.85 -15.56
N THR A 18 -16.82 -13.40 -14.97
CA THR A 18 -17.93 -12.79 -15.68
C THR A 18 -17.41 -11.75 -16.70
N GLY A 19 -18.20 -11.45 -17.74
CA GLY A 19 -17.85 -10.45 -18.75
C GLY A 19 -17.40 -9.11 -18.14
N CYS A 20 -16.71 -8.30 -18.92
CA CYS A 20 -16.29 -6.96 -18.49
C CYS A 20 -17.50 -6.11 -18.09
N ASP A 21 -17.58 -5.64 -16.84
CA ASP A 21 -18.67 -4.78 -16.32
C ASP A 21 -18.67 -3.36 -16.92
N VAL A 22 -17.76 -3.06 -17.84
CA VAL A 22 -17.56 -1.73 -18.43
C VAL A 22 -17.89 -1.70 -19.91
N CYS A 23 -17.40 -2.69 -20.67
CA CYS A 23 -17.63 -2.76 -22.11
C CYS A 23 -18.51 -3.92 -22.53
N GLU A 24 -18.73 -4.90 -21.67
CA GLU A 24 -19.55 -6.11 -21.89
C GLU A 24 -19.19 -6.96 -23.12
N ALA A 25 -18.18 -6.56 -23.90
CA ALA A 25 -17.79 -7.18 -25.16
C ALA A 25 -16.83 -8.36 -24.99
N GLU A 26 -16.03 -8.34 -23.92
CA GLU A 26 -14.92 -9.28 -23.71
C GLU A 26 -14.97 -9.87 -22.30
N GLU A 27 -14.41 -11.07 -22.13
CA GLU A 27 -14.24 -11.68 -20.82
C GLU A 27 -13.33 -10.82 -19.92
N ALA A 28 -13.70 -10.68 -18.64
CA ALA A 28 -12.89 -9.93 -17.72
C ALA A 28 -11.57 -10.64 -17.40
N LYS A 29 -10.50 -9.86 -17.30
CA LYS A 29 -9.14 -10.33 -16.95
C LYS A 29 -8.70 -9.85 -15.58
N TYR A 30 -9.31 -8.77 -15.09
CA TYR A 30 -8.94 -8.10 -13.85
C TYR A 30 -10.17 -7.82 -13.00
N ARG A 31 -9.98 -7.74 -11.69
CA ARG A 31 -11.02 -7.37 -10.71
C ARG A 31 -10.52 -6.22 -9.83
N CYS A 32 -11.33 -5.18 -9.70
CA CYS A 32 -10.98 -4.02 -8.87
C CYS A 32 -10.99 -4.40 -7.38
N PRO A 33 -9.92 -4.14 -6.61
CA PRO A 33 -9.86 -4.56 -5.20
C PRO A 33 -10.75 -3.71 -4.27
N SER A 34 -11.18 -2.53 -4.73
CA SER A 34 -12.04 -1.62 -3.96
C SER A 34 -13.53 -1.94 -4.16
N CYS A 35 -13.99 -1.89 -5.41
CA CYS A 35 -15.43 -2.04 -5.75
C CYS A 35 -15.78 -3.38 -6.41
N GLN A 36 -14.82 -4.29 -6.54
CA GLN A 36 -15.01 -5.64 -7.09
C GLN A 36 -15.47 -5.74 -8.55
N LYS A 37 -15.60 -4.62 -9.28
CA LYS A 37 -15.91 -4.60 -10.72
C LYS A 37 -14.86 -5.35 -11.55
N CYS A 38 -15.35 -6.12 -12.50
CA CYS A 38 -14.59 -6.94 -13.43
C CYS A 38 -14.29 -6.14 -14.70
N SER A 39 -13.07 -6.24 -15.22
CA SER A 39 -12.62 -5.48 -16.39
C SER A 39 -11.71 -6.31 -17.29
N CYS A 40 -11.85 -6.16 -18.61
CA CYS A 40 -11.04 -6.91 -19.58
C CYS A 40 -9.67 -6.28 -19.85
N SER A 41 -9.51 -4.98 -19.61
CA SER A 41 -8.33 -4.20 -20.03
C SER A 41 -8.14 -2.92 -19.22
N LEU A 42 -6.96 -2.30 -19.34
CA LEU A 42 -6.61 -1.05 -18.66
C LEU A 42 -7.57 0.12 -18.99
N PRO A 43 -8.04 0.33 -20.24
CA PRO A 43 -9.08 1.31 -20.55
C PRO A 43 -10.34 1.13 -19.69
N CYS A 44 -10.83 -0.11 -19.56
CA CYS A 44 -11.98 -0.43 -18.72
C CYS A 44 -11.70 -0.19 -17.23
N VAL A 45 -10.47 -0.46 -16.77
CA VAL A 45 -10.05 -0.12 -15.40
C VAL A 45 -10.13 1.39 -15.16
N LYS A 46 -9.61 2.21 -16.08
CA LYS A 46 -9.62 3.67 -15.94
C LYS A 46 -11.03 4.25 -16.04
N GLN A 47 -11.81 3.75 -16.99
CA GLN A 47 -13.18 4.21 -17.24
C GLN A 47 -14.07 3.97 -16.02
N HIS A 48 -14.07 2.77 -15.42
CA HIS A 48 -14.91 2.56 -14.24
C HIS A 48 -14.46 3.43 -13.06
N LYS A 49 -13.15 3.64 -12.86
CA LYS A 49 -12.64 4.51 -11.80
C LYS A 49 -13.14 5.94 -11.96
N LEU A 50 -13.14 6.46 -13.18
CA LEU A 50 -13.66 7.78 -13.49
C LEU A 50 -15.18 7.86 -13.26
N GLN A 51 -15.95 6.92 -13.80
CA GLN A 51 -17.41 6.92 -13.72
C GLN A 51 -17.96 6.70 -12.30
N SER A 52 -17.29 5.86 -11.51
CA SER A 52 -17.73 5.52 -10.14
C SER A 52 -17.00 6.28 -9.04
N GLY A 53 -16.05 7.16 -9.38
CA GLY A 53 -15.19 7.82 -8.39
C GLY A 53 -14.33 6.85 -7.57
N CYS A 54 -14.05 5.65 -8.11
CA CYS A 54 -13.37 4.60 -7.37
C CYS A 54 -11.85 4.85 -7.29
N SER A 55 -11.30 4.85 -6.07
CA SER A 55 -9.86 4.97 -5.83
C SER A 55 -9.05 3.79 -6.39
N GLY A 56 -9.70 2.62 -6.49
CA GLY A 56 -9.04 1.36 -6.83
C GLY A 56 -8.15 0.82 -5.72
N VAL A 57 -8.25 1.34 -4.50
CA VAL A 57 -7.55 0.86 -3.31
C VAL A 57 -8.58 0.23 -2.37
N ARG A 58 -8.33 -1.02 -1.95
CA ARG A 58 -9.16 -1.70 -0.94
C ARG A 58 -9.05 -0.96 0.39
N ASP A 59 -10.19 -0.59 0.97
CA ASP A 59 -10.24 -0.18 2.37
C ASP A 59 -10.01 -1.43 3.24
N ARG A 60 -8.87 -1.47 3.91
CA ARG A 60 -8.48 -2.60 4.78
C ARG A 60 -9.21 -2.58 6.12
N THR A 61 -9.76 -1.42 6.50
CA THR A 61 -10.37 -1.16 7.80
C THR A 61 -11.88 -0.96 7.71
N ALA A 62 -12.48 -1.34 6.58
CA ALA A 62 -13.91 -1.23 6.37
C ALA A 62 -14.67 -2.03 7.45
N PHE A 63 -15.71 -1.41 8.02
CA PHE A 63 -16.51 -2.06 9.05
C PHE A 63 -17.25 -3.28 8.50
N ILE A 64 -17.17 -4.40 9.23
CA ILE A 64 -17.90 -5.63 8.95
C ILE A 64 -18.69 -5.98 10.21
N ALA A 65 -20.01 -6.07 10.08
CA ALA A 65 -20.86 -6.53 11.17
C ALA A 65 -20.51 -7.97 11.54
N VAL A 66 -20.54 -8.30 12.83
CA VAL A 66 -20.18 -9.63 13.36
C VAL A 66 -20.95 -10.76 12.66
N SER A 67 -22.21 -10.52 12.30
CA SER A 67 -23.04 -11.50 11.56
C SER A 67 -22.52 -11.87 10.17
N ARG A 68 -21.66 -11.04 9.57
CA ARG A 68 -21.05 -11.25 8.24
C ARG A 68 -19.54 -11.45 8.32
N PHE A 69 -18.98 -11.46 9.53
CA PHE A 69 -17.55 -11.64 9.74
C PHE A 69 -17.16 -13.08 9.46
N SER A 70 -16.23 -13.28 8.52
CA SER A 70 -15.78 -14.60 8.07
C SER A 70 -14.32 -14.85 8.44
N ASP A 71 -13.86 -16.10 8.33
CA ASP A 71 -12.47 -16.46 8.54
C ASP A 71 -11.50 -15.71 7.60
N LEU A 72 -11.97 -15.33 6.41
CA LEU A 72 -11.18 -14.53 5.46
C LEU A 72 -10.95 -13.11 5.96
N ASP A 73 -11.92 -12.54 6.68
CA ASP A 73 -11.84 -11.22 7.29
C ASP A 73 -10.88 -11.26 8.49
N LEU A 74 -10.99 -12.29 9.34
CA LEU A 74 -10.04 -12.53 10.42
C LEU A 74 -8.60 -12.63 9.91
N LEU A 75 -8.36 -13.39 8.85
CA LEU A 75 -7.04 -13.49 8.22
C LEU A 75 -6.58 -12.16 7.60
N SER A 76 -7.50 -11.36 7.07
CA SER A 76 -7.19 -10.01 6.58
C SER A 76 -6.68 -9.13 7.73
N ASP A 77 -7.37 -9.15 8.86
CA ASP A 77 -7.03 -8.36 10.04
C ASP A 77 -5.73 -8.81 10.69
N TYR A 78 -5.52 -10.13 10.81
CA TYR A 78 -4.26 -10.69 11.29
C TYR A 78 -3.07 -10.20 10.44
N ARG A 79 -3.16 -10.32 9.11
CA ARG A 79 -2.10 -9.85 8.19
C ARG A 79 -1.91 -8.34 8.28
N PHE A 80 -2.99 -7.58 8.48
CA PHE A 80 -2.90 -6.14 8.67
C PHE A 80 -2.10 -5.83 9.95
N LEU A 81 -2.40 -6.49 11.06
CA LEU A 81 -1.67 -6.31 12.32
C LEU A 81 -0.19 -6.70 12.18
N GLU A 82 0.13 -7.81 11.53
CA GLU A 82 1.53 -8.19 11.26
C GLU A 82 2.27 -7.16 10.41
N GLU A 83 1.63 -6.61 9.38
CA GLU A 83 2.22 -5.54 8.56
C GLU A 83 2.46 -4.28 9.40
N THR A 84 1.50 -3.88 10.23
CA THR A 84 1.67 -2.71 11.11
C THR A 84 2.79 -2.91 12.12
N GLY A 85 2.91 -4.11 12.70
CA GLY A 85 4.02 -4.49 13.59
C GLY A 85 5.35 -4.38 12.87
N ARG A 86 5.47 -4.95 11.66
CA ARG A 86 6.70 -4.84 10.85
C ARG A 86 7.08 -3.40 10.54
N ILE A 87 6.11 -2.53 10.23
CA ILE A 87 6.35 -1.10 9.98
C ILE A 87 6.80 -0.38 11.26
N ALA A 88 6.21 -0.70 12.41
CA ALA A 88 6.57 -0.11 13.70
C ALA A 88 7.96 -0.57 14.19
N ASP A 89 8.29 -1.84 13.98
CA ASP A 89 9.58 -2.44 14.35
C ASP A 89 10.70 -2.08 13.37
N GLY A 90 10.36 -1.79 12.11
CA GLY A 90 11.30 -1.42 11.06
C GLY A 90 12.30 -0.37 11.51
N PRO A 91 11.85 0.77 12.08
CA PRO A 91 12.74 1.80 12.61
C PRO A 91 13.69 1.33 13.72
N ASN A 92 13.23 0.42 14.58
CA ASN A 92 14.04 -0.10 15.68
C ASN A 92 15.16 -1.02 15.16
N ARG A 93 14.89 -1.73 14.06
CA ARG A 93 15.86 -2.64 13.41
C ARG A 93 16.69 -1.99 12.32
N ASP A 94 16.34 -0.79 11.87
CA ASP A 94 17.06 -0.07 10.81
C ASP A 94 18.37 0.49 11.37
N THR A 95 19.48 -0.16 11.01
CA THR A 95 20.83 0.27 11.39
C THR A 95 21.10 1.72 10.98
N LEU A 96 20.52 2.22 9.88
CA LEU A 96 20.71 3.61 9.45
C LEU A 96 20.07 4.62 10.41
N LEU A 97 19.06 4.21 11.19
CA LEU A 97 18.45 5.03 12.22
C LEU A 97 19.22 5.00 13.54
N HIS A 98 19.90 3.89 13.82
CA HIS A 98 20.73 3.72 15.00
C HIS A 98 22.18 4.21 14.82
N THR A 99 22.65 4.40 13.57
CA THR A 99 23.93 5.07 13.36
C THR A 99 23.88 6.53 13.82
N PRO A 100 24.90 7.02 14.55
CA PRO A 100 25.01 8.42 14.92
C PRO A 100 24.89 9.32 13.68
N SER A 101 23.80 10.08 13.60
CA SER A 101 23.58 10.93 12.43
C SER A 101 24.52 12.13 12.47
N HIS A 102 25.55 12.12 11.63
CA HIS A 102 26.35 13.33 11.42
C HIS A 102 25.48 14.41 10.77
N HIS A 103 25.08 15.41 11.56
CA HIS A 103 24.37 16.59 11.07
C HIS A 103 25.27 17.42 10.15
N THR A 104 24.69 17.95 9.09
CA THR A 104 25.35 18.96 8.24
C THR A 104 25.61 20.23 9.05
N ASN A 105 26.56 21.05 8.61
CA ASN A 105 26.86 22.32 9.28
C ASN A 105 25.64 23.26 9.33
N SER A 106 24.82 23.28 8.27
CA SER A 106 23.55 24.02 8.23
C SER A 106 22.57 23.56 9.31
N ALA A 107 22.41 22.24 9.48
CA ALA A 107 21.57 21.68 10.53
C ALA A 107 22.09 22.01 11.93
N LYS A 108 23.41 21.93 12.16
CA LYS A 108 24.02 22.32 13.44
C LYS A 108 23.78 23.80 13.75
N LEU A 109 23.90 24.68 12.76
CA LEU A 109 23.62 26.10 12.91
C LEU A 109 22.15 26.35 13.30
N LEU A 110 21.21 25.65 12.64
CA LEU A 110 19.78 25.71 12.94
C LEU A 110 19.50 25.28 14.39
N LEU A 111 20.06 24.14 14.85
CA LEU A 111 19.91 23.69 16.25
C LEU A 111 20.49 24.70 17.25
N ARG A 112 21.67 25.25 16.95
CA ARG A 112 22.34 26.21 17.85
C ARG A 112 21.49 27.45 18.08
N ASN A 113 20.99 28.05 17.00
CA ASN A 113 20.19 29.27 17.10
C ASN A 113 18.79 28.99 17.66
N ALA A 114 18.19 27.83 17.37
CA ALA A 114 16.94 27.43 18.02
C ALA A 114 17.12 27.35 19.55
N ARG A 115 18.21 26.74 20.03
CA ARG A 115 18.52 26.71 21.48
C ARG A 115 18.73 28.10 22.06
N ALA A 116 19.45 28.98 21.35
CA ALA A 116 19.65 30.37 21.78
C ALA A 116 18.33 31.16 21.87
N ALA A 117 17.34 30.80 21.05
CA ALA A 117 15.98 31.35 21.10
C ALA A 117 15.05 30.60 22.07
N ASN A 118 15.56 29.71 22.92
CA ASN A 118 14.78 28.84 23.82
C ASN A 118 13.75 27.94 23.12
N VAL A 119 14.00 27.57 21.86
CA VAL A 119 13.17 26.65 21.07
C VAL A 119 13.78 25.25 21.05
N THR A 120 13.01 24.25 21.47
CA THR A 120 13.42 22.84 21.39
C THR A 120 13.20 22.29 19.98
N LEU A 121 14.22 22.40 19.14
CA LEU A 121 14.22 21.84 17.79
C LEU A 121 14.75 20.40 17.77
N LYS A 122 13.92 19.46 17.29
CA LYS A 122 14.32 18.07 17.00
C LYS A 122 14.36 17.83 15.49
N LEU A 123 15.47 17.31 14.99
CA LEU A 123 15.58 16.88 13.59
C LEU A 123 15.26 15.40 13.46
N LEU A 124 14.36 15.08 12.54
CA LEU A 124 14.03 13.70 12.17
C LEU A 124 15.28 12.98 11.62
N PRO A 125 15.41 11.64 11.63
CA PRO A 125 16.56 10.97 11.00
C PRO A 125 16.61 11.15 9.46
N LYS A 126 17.79 10.96 8.84
CA LYS A 126 18.01 11.22 7.40
C LYS A 126 17.23 10.25 6.48
N SER A 127 16.90 9.05 6.94
CA SER A 127 16.15 8.07 6.15
C SER A 127 14.69 8.47 5.92
N PHE A 128 14.13 9.35 6.75
CA PHE A 128 12.75 9.81 6.62
C PHE A 128 12.59 10.76 5.44
N SER A 129 11.57 10.52 4.62
CA SER A 129 11.22 11.34 3.44
C SER A 129 10.99 12.81 3.79
N ARG A 130 10.36 13.08 4.96
CA ARG A 130 10.14 14.43 5.46
C ARG A 130 11.44 15.20 5.71
N ARG A 131 12.51 14.54 6.19
CA ARG A 131 13.81 15.21 6.35
C ARG A 131 14.46 15.50 5.00
N ARG A 132 14.38 14.58 4.04
CA ARG A 132 14.92 14.83 2.69
C ARG A 132 14.25 16.00 1.99
N LYS A 133 12.95 16.18 2.22
CA LYS A 133 12.16 17.30 1.69
C LYS A 133 12.28 18.59 2.52
N ASN A 134 12.80 18.51 3.74
CA ASN A 134 12.94 19.69 4.60
C ASN A 134 14.13 20.53 4.13
N THR A 135 13.83 21.74 3.67
CA THR A 135 14.80 22.75 3.21
C THR A 135 14.98 23.87 4.23
N SER A 136 14.59 23.65 5.50
CA SER A 136 14.72 24.66 6.55
C SER A 136 16.19 25.05 6.74
N PHE A 137 16.46 26.35 6.65
CA PHE A 137 17.77 26.94 6.88
C PHE A 137 17.65 28.08 7.87
N TYR A 138 18.75 28.38 8.56
CA TYR A 138 18.82 29.54 9.44
C TYR A 138 19.19 30.77 8.62
N SER A 139 18.32 31.78 8.61
CA SER A 139 18.61 33.09 8.03
C SER A 139 18.97 34.07 9.15
N LYS A 140 20.07 34.79 8.98
CA LYS A 140 20.46 35.89 9.87
C LYS A 140 20.04 37.19 9.19
N THR A 141 18.84 37.67 9.51
CA THR A 141 18.44 39.06 9.28
C THR A 141 19.05 39.96 10.33
#